data_AF-A0A357QM87-F1
#
_entry.id   AF-A0A357QM87-F1
#
_cell.length_a   1.000
_cell.length_b   1.000
_cell.length_c   1.000
_cell.angle_alpha   90.00
_cell.angle_beta   90.00
_cell.angle_gamma   90.00
#
_symmetry.space_group_name_H-M   'P 1'
#
loop_
_entity.id
_entity.type
_entity.pdbx_description
1 polymer ?
#
loop_
_entity_poly.entity_id
_entity_poly.type
_entity_poly.pdbx_seq_one_letter_code
_entity_poly.pdbx_strand_id
1 'polypeptide(L)'
;MKTTTEQLPERNRAEINGIVSVIREKLPAQMIILFGSYARGEQVNDKYVEDGITYEYQSDYDILVVMDSESQAIAKEAEKRWRHKLKTVVEYFGL
;
A
#
# COMPACT_ATOMS: atom_id res chain seq x y z
N MET A 1 -0.33 1.93 19.57
CA MET A 1 -0.21 1.64 18.13
C MET A 1 -1.36 0.72 17.75
N LYS A 2 -2.15 1.05 16.72
CA LYS A 2 -3.17 0.11 16.22
C LYS A 2 -2.43 -1.06 15.55
N THR A 3 -2.86 -2.28 15.83
CA THR A 3 -2.29 -3.51 15.24
C THR A 3 -3.21 -4.13 14.19
N THR A 4 -4.41 -3.59 14.03
CA THR A 4 -5.43 -4.05 13.09
C THR A 4 -5.87 -2.92 12.15
N THR A 5 -6.46 -3.31 11.02
CA THR A 5 -7.03 -2.41 10.00
C THR A 5 -8.56 -2.47 9.98
N GLU A 6 -9.20 -3.02 11.01
CA GLU A 6 -10.66 -3.25 11.08
C GLU A 6 -11.48 -1.97 10.94
N GLN A 7 -10.92 -0.82 11.36
CA GLN A 7 -11.51 0.50 11.17
C GLN A 7 -11.63 0.94 9.70
N LEU A 8 -10.86 0.33 8.80
CA LEU A 8 -10.87 0.67 7.37
C LEU A 8 -12.02 -0.07 6.67
N PRO A 9 -12.61 0.50 5.60
CA PRO A 9 -13.57 -0.20 4.77
C PRO A 9 -13.02 -1.52 4.24
N GLU A 10 -13.90 -2.49 4.01
CA GLU A 10 -13.53 -3.85 3.61
C GLU A 10 -12.65 -3.89 2.36
N ARG A 11 -12.99 -3.07 1.36
CA ARG A 11 -12.19 -2.92 0.15
C ARG A 11 -10.73 -2.55 0.48
N ASN A 12 -10.52 -1.50 1.27
CA ASN A 12 -9.17 -1.07 1.63
C ASN A 12 -8.41 -2.14 2.44
N ARG A 13 -9.11 -2.88 3.32
CA ARG A 13 -8.49 -4.01 4.04
C ARG A 13 -8.05 -5.12 3.08
N ALA A 14 -8.87 -5.46 2.09
CA ALA A 14 -8.53 -6.46 1.08
C ALA A 14 -7.31 -6.04 0.26
N GLU A 15 -7.28 -4.79 -0.19
CA GLU A 15 -6.16 -4.19 -0.93
C GLU A 15 -4.86 -4.24 -0.11
N ILE A 16 -4.89 -3.76 1.14
CA ILE A 16 -3.73 -3.76 2.04
C ILE A 16 -3.25 -5.19 2.31
N ASN A 17 -4.17 -6.14 2.56
CA ASN A 17 -3.81 -7.54 2.78
C ASN A 17 -3.16 -8.18 1.54
N GLY A 18 -3.62 -7.84 0.35
CA GLY A 18 -2.99 -8.25 -0.91
C GLY A 18 -1.55 -7.74 -1.01
N ILE A 19 -1.33 -6.46 -0.72
CA ILE A 19 0.02 -5.86 -0.71
C ILE A 19 0.92 -6.55 0.33
N VAL A 20 0.43 -6.75 1.56
CA VAL A 20 1.16 -7.44 2.63
C VAL A 20 1.55 -8.86 2.22
N SER A 21 0.65 -9.59 1.56
CA SER A 21 0.92 -10.94 1.05
C SER A 21 2.10 -10.94 0.07
N VAL A 22 2.12 -10.02 -0.89
CA VAL A 22 3.21 -9.93 -1.88
C VAL A 22 4.53 -9.53 -1.22
N ILE A 23 4.50 -8.57 -0.29
CA ILE A 23 5.70 -8.16 0.44
C ILE A 23 6.30 -9.36 1.17
N ARG A 24 5.48 -10.13 1.90
CA ARG A 24 5.94 -11.34 2.62
C ARG A 24 6.48 -12.42 1.69
N GLU A 25 5.92 -12.54 0.49
CA GLU A 25 6.38 -13.51 -0.51
C GLU A 25 7.72 -13.11 -1.13
N LYS A 26 7.95 -11.81 -1.35
CA LYS A 26 9.09 -11.31 -2.15
C LYS A 26 10.24 -10.76 -1.31
N LEU A 27 9.98 -10.36 -0.07
CA LEU A 27 10.94 -9.71 0.81
C LEU A 27 10.98 -10.41 2.17
N PRO A 28 12.16 -10.68 2.74
CA PRO A 28 12.31 -11.13 4.13
C PRO A 28 12.02 -10.00 5.13
N ALA A 29 10.79 -9.48 5.10
CA ALA A 29 10.34 -8.39 5.94
C ALA A 29 10.28 -8.83 7.42
N GLN A 30 10.96 -8.07 8.28
CA GLN A 30 10.87 -8.20 9.74
C GLN A 30 9.60 -7.56 10.27
N MET A 31 9.20 -6.43 9.68
CA MET A 31 7.99 -5.71 10.03
C MET A 31 7.43 -4.98 8.82
N ILE A 32 6.10 -4.88 8.76
CA ILE A 32 5.37 -4.12 7.75
C ILE A 32 4.47 -3.13 8.49
N ILE A 33 4.64 -1.84 8.22
CA ILE A 33 3.92 -0.77 8.91
C ILE A 33 3.08 -0.01 7.88
N LEU A 34 1.77 0.07 8.10
CA LEU A 34 0.92 1.06 7.45
C LEU A 34 1.05 2.38 8.20
N PHE A 35 1.43 3.44 7.51
CA PHE A 35 1.46 4.81 8.05
C PHE A 35 0.57 5.73 7.21
N GLY A 36 0.68 7.05 7.39
CA GLY A 36 -0.09 8.00 6.60
C GLY A 36 -1.58 8.08 6.95
N SER A 37 -2.37 8.56 5.99
CA SER A 37 -3.79 8.88 6.18
C SER A 37 -4.63 7.66 6.52
N TYR A 38 -4.39 6.52 5.86
CA TYR A 38 -5.08 5.26 6.15
C TYR A 38 -4.77 4.68 7.54
N ALA A 39 -3.57 4.89 8.07
CA ALA A 39 -3.27 4.47 9.45
C ALA A 39 -4.05 5.30 10.48
N ARG A 40 -4.31 6.59 10.17
CA ARG A 40 -5.03 7.53 11.03
C ARG A 40 -6.54 7.51 10.84
N GLY A 41 -7.03 7.03 9.70
CA GLY A 41 -8.45 7.10 9.32
C GLY A 41 -8.84 8.44 8.69
N GLU A 42 -7.86 9.16 8.13
CA GLU A 42 -8.00 10.51 7.53
C GLU A 42 -7.87 10.46 6.00
N GLN A 43 -7.96 9.28 5.40
CA GLN A 43 -7.92 9.12 3.95
C GLN A 43 -9.08 9.85 3.29
N VAL A 44 -8.81 10.41 2.11
CA VAL A 44 -9.81 11.08 1.28
C VAL A 44 -10.03 10.24 0.03
N ASN A 45 -11.30 10.07 -0.32
CA ASN A 45 -11.72 9.50 -1.59
C ASN A 45 -12.86 10.36 -2.10
N ASP A 46 -12.52 11.41 -2.83
CA ASP A 46 -13.44 12.46 -3.24
C ASP A 46 -13.44 12.62 -4.76
N LYS A 47 -14.63 12.92 -5.30
CA LYS A 47 -14.85 13.09 -6.73
C LYS A 47 -15.88 14.18 -6.95
N TYR A 48 -15.49 15.22 -7.66
CA TYR A 48 -16.36 16.37 -7.92
C TYR A 48 -16.20 16.90 -9.35
N VAL A 49 -17.18 17.68 -9.79
CA VAL A 49 -17.19 18.29 -11.13
C VAL A 49 -17.20 19.81 -10.99
N GLU A 50 -16.25 20.48 -11.62
CA GLU A 50 -16.13 21.94 -11.66
C GLU A 50 -15.90 22.37 -13.13
N ASP A 51 -16.73 23.29 -13.63
CA ASP A 51 -16.72 23.75 -15.03
C ASP A 51 -16.76 22.63 -16.09
N GLY A 52 -17.48 21.55 -15.78
CA GLY A 52 -17.59 20.37 -16.65
C GLY A 52 -16.35 19.48 -16.64
N ILE A 53 -15.34 19.79 -15.83
CA ILE A 53 -14.14 18.97 -15.62
C ILE A 53 -14.34 18.12 -14.36
N THR A 54 -14.13 16.81 -14.48
CA THR A 54 -14.18 15.88 -13.33
C THR A 54 -12.82 15.81 -12.65
N TYR A 55 -12.79 16.11 -11.36
CA TYR A 55 -11.63 15.97 -10.49
C TYR A 55 -11.84 14.79 -9.55
N GLU A 56 -10.77 14.03 -9.31
CA GLU A 56 -10.78 12.88 -8.42
C GLU A 56 -9.54 12.92 -7.54
N TYR A 57 -9.74 12.85 -6.23
CA TYR A 57 -8.68 12.76 -5.24
C TYR A 57 -8.85 11.50 -4.43
N GLN A 58 -7.90 10.58 -4.56
CA GLN A 58 -7.85 9.35 -3.81
C GLN A 58 -6.52 9.28 -3.07
N SER A 59 -6.57 9.13 -1.74
CA SER A 59 -5.37 8.88 -0.93
C SER A 59 -4.73 7.55 -1.32
N ASP A 60 -3.41 7.52 -1.29
CA ASP A 60 -2.56 6.36 -1.48
C ASP A 60 -2.31 5.58 -0.18
N TYR A 61 -1.66 4.42 -0.30
CA TYR A 61 -1.22 3.62 0.84
C TYR A 61 0.27 3.82 1.13
N ASP A 62 0.54 4.41 2.29
CA ASP A 62 1.90 4.57 2.81
C ASP A 62 2.35 3.33 3.58
N ILE A 63 3.28 2.55 3.02
CA ILE A 63 3.76 1.29 3.61
C ILE A 63 5.28 1.33 3.79
N LEU A 64 5.73 1.07 5.02
CA LEU A 64 7.15 0.89 5.35
C LEU A 64 7.45 -0.59 5.61
N VAL A 65 8.48 -1.11 4.95
CA VAL A 65 8.97 -2.47 5.14
C VAL A 65 10.33 -2.42 5.85
N VAL A 66 10.40 -3.04 7.02
CA VAL A 66 11.64 -3.12 7.81
C VAL A 66 12.34 -4.43 7.49
N MET A 67 13.62 -4.34 7.19
CA MET A 67 14.50 -5.46 6.85
C MET A 67 15.56 -5.63 7.94
N ASP A 68 16.18 -6.81 8.00
CA ASP A 68 17.18 -7.14 9.03
C ASP A 68 18.49 -6.33 8.87
N SER A 69 18.83 -5.92 7.65
CA SER A 69 20.00 -5.08 7.41
C SER A 69 19.80 -4.04 6.30
N GLU A 70 20.53 -2.94 6.43
CA GLU A 70 20.56 -1.86 5.43
C GLU A 70 21.02 -2.38 4.05
N SER A 71 22.04 -3.24 4.01
CA SER A 71 22.52 -3.82 2.75
C SER A 71 21.45 -4.64 2.03
N GLN A 72 20.61 -5.38 2.77
CA GLN A 72 19.48 -6.11 2.18
C GLN A 72 18.43 -5.13 1.63
N ALA A 73 18.10 -4.08 2.38
CA ALA A 73 17.14 -3.06 1.93
C ALA A 73 17.63 -2.37 0.66
N ILE A 74 18.88 -1.90 0.63
CA ILE A 74 19.49 -1.23 -0.53
C ILE A 74 19.51 -2.16 -1.75
N ALA A 75 19.90 -3.42 -1.58
CA ALA A 75 19.93 -4.39 -2.67
C ALA A 75 18.54 -4.59 -3.30
N LYS A 76 17.49 -4.67 -2.47
CA LYS A 76 16.11 -4.85 -2.96
C LYS A 76 15.53 -3.59 -3.58
N GLU A 77 15.82 -2.42 -3.04
CA GLU A 77 15.46 -1.15 -3.66
C GLU A 77 16.12 -1.02 -5.05
N ALA A 78 17.41 -1.32 -5.16
CA ALA A 78 18.16 -1.26 -6.41
C ALA A 78 17.63 -2.23 -7.48
N GLU A 79 17.11 -3.41 -7.08
CA GLU A 79 16.59 -4.42 -8.00
C GLU A 79 15.37 -3.93 -8.82
N LYS A 80 14.66 -2.87 -8.41
CA LYS A 80 13.55 -2.13 -9.11
C LYS A 80 12.43 -2.96 -9.78
N ARG A 81 12.54 -4.29 -9.84
CA ARG A 81 11.65 -5.26 -10.49
C ARG A 81 10.47 -5.62 -9.60
N TRP A 82 10.60 -5.49 -8.28
CA TRP A 82 9.50 -5.69 -7.34
C TRP A 82 8.34 -4.72 -7.59
N ARG A 83 8.61 -3.48 -8.03
CA ARG A 83 7.56 -2.53 -8.43
C ARG A 83 6.64 -3.06 -9.54
N HIS A 84 7.19 -3.82 -10.49
CA HIS A 84 6.39 -4.41 -11.58
C HIS A 84 5.56 -5.59 -11.08
N LYS A 85 6.05 -6.35 -10.09
CA LYS A 85 5.32 -7.46 -9.48
C LYS A 85 4.16 -6.99 -8.61
N LEU A 86 4.26 -5.81 -7.98
CA LEU A 86 3.16 -5.19 -7.23
C LEU A 86 2.03 -4.72 -8.15
N LYS A 87 2.36 -4.16 -9.33
CA LYS A 87 1.34 -3.76 -10.32
C LYS A 87 0.45 -4.93 -10.77
N THR A 88 1.04 -6.11 -10.98
CA THR A 88 0.30 -7.30 -11.42
C THR A 88 -0.71 -7.77 -10.37
N VAL A 89 -0.48 -7.51 -9.08
CA VAL A 89 -1.39 -7.94 -8.01
C VAL A 89 -2.62 -7.04 -7.92
N VAL A 90 -2.45 -5.73 -8.13
CA VAL A 90 -3.58 -4.78 -8.24
C VAL A 90 -4.49 -5.20 -9.40
N GLU A 91 -3.91 -5.54 -10.56
CA GLU A 91 -4.66 -6.03 -11.73
C GLU A 91 -5.33 -7.40 -11.50
N TYR A 92 -4.70 -8.34 -10.79
CA TYR A 92 -5.23 -9.70 -10.60
C TYR A 92 -6.38 -9.77 -9.58
N PHE A 93 -6.47 -8.82 -8.65
CA PHE A 93 -7.59 -8.68 -7.72
C PHE A 93 -8.71 -7.76 -8.25
N GLY A 94 -8.62 -7.29 -9.49
CA GLY A 94 -9.64 -6.43 -10.10
C GLY A 94 -9.79 -5.07 -9.41
N LEU A 95 -8.68 -4.52 -8.92
CA LEU A 95 -8.61 -3.24 -8.22
C LEU A 95 -8.29 -2.08 -9.15
#